data_AF-A0A179UGL8-F1
#
_entry.id   AF-A0A179UGL8-F1
#
_cell.length_a   1.000
_cell.length_b   1.000
_cell.length_c   1.000
_cell.angle_alpha   90.00
_cell.angle_beta   90.00
_cell.angle_gamma   90.00
#
_symmetry.space_group_name_H-M   'P 1'
#
loop_
_entity.id
_entity.type
_entity.pdbx_description
1 polymer ?
#
loop_
_entity_poly.entity_id
_entity_poly.type
_entity_poly.pdbx_seq_one_letter_code
_entity_poly.pdbx_strand_id
1 'polypeptide(L)'
;MVEPVRESVKQVDPSRWLIGSLMLRRSSFASDTATWKDDGDNSNYTLMDAPTPRPPTTPLPPNDPHLALVYDAGDSSAVWSIGHNAFCKVKLIVRGTTPEVATLEFLHSQRTRGFEVPKILHYVECGDRYYLFISKIPGRTLMQAWPNLNAYWREYYVKAIMEICKNLADWKGHMLAGVDGKSVPEQYLIKDGAAKDYSPMNLQKACEEIGMDCSNFVFYHADLGPGNIIVENDPKSGAIGIIDWETAGYFPRGWVRTKFRISSGMNLGADVTEPTSWRSKVQKLLGDQGFEDYSNAWQLWWY
;
A
#
# COMPACT_ATOMS: atom_id res chain seq x y z
N MET A 1 -28.71 5.92 -3.91
CA MET A 1 -27.30 6.30 -3.81
C MET A 1 -26.54 5.11 -3.26
N VAL A 2 -25.41 4.77 -3.86
CA VAL A 2 -24.49 3.76 -3.30
C VAL A 2 -23.89 4.38 -2.03
N GLU A 3 -23.84 3.63 -0.93
CA GLU A 3 -23.26 4.07 0.34
C GLU A 3 -21.79 4.51 0.14
N PRO A 4 -21.30 5.63 0.69
CA PRO A 4 -19.89 6.02 0.57
C PRO A 4 -18.92 4.93 1.06
N VAL A 5 -17.70 4.87 0.52
CA VAL A 5 -16.70 3.86 0.97
C VAL A 5 -16.38 4.02 2.45
N ARG A 6 -16.22 5.25 2.95
CA ARG A 6 -16.02 5.58 4.37
C ARG A 6 -17.15 5.16 5.32
N GLU A 7 -18.32 4.74 4.80
CA GLU A 7 -19.46 4.28 5.60
C GLU A 7 -19.58 2.74 5.62
N SER A 8 -18.58 2.03 5.09
CA SER A 8 -18.59 0.56 4.95
C SER A 8 -18.47 -0.22 6.26
N VAL A 9 -18.11 0.45 7.36
CA VAL A 9 -18.01 -0.14 8.71
C VAL A 9 -19.13 0.44 9.57
N LYS A 10 -20.01 -0.42 10.07
CA LYS A 10 -21.15 -0.03 10.90
C LYS A 10 -21.17 -0.78 12.21
N GLN A 11 -21.62 -0.12 13.27
CA GLN A 11 -21.73 -0.74 14.58
C GLN A 11 -23.04 -1.51 14.72
N VAL A 12 -22.97 -2.73 15.25
CA VAL A 12 -24.14 -3.52 15.67
C VAL A 12 -24.33 -3.38 17.18
N ASP A 13 -23.24 -3.55 17.94
CA ASP A 13 -23.13 -3.30 19.38
C ASP A 13 -21.66 -3.02 19.74
N PRO A 14 -21.30 -2.76 21.02
CA PRO A 14 -19.94 -2.42 21.42
C PRO A 14 -18.84 -3.45 21.10
N SER A 15 -19.21 -4.68 20.70
CA SER A 15 -18.29 -5.79 20.41
C SER A 15 -18.47 -6.37 19.01
N ARG A 16 -19.39 -5.84 18.21
CA ARG A 16 -19.75 -6.37 16.89
C ARG A 16 -19.95 -5.26 15.87
N TRP A 17 -19.35 -5.45 14.70
CA TRP A 17 -19.42 -4.51 13.59
C TRP A 17 -19.77 -5.24 12.29
N LEU A 18 -20.65 -4.65 11.49
CA LEU A 18 -20.96 -5.10 10.13
C LEU A 18 -20.00 -4.42 9.15
N ILE A 19 -19.28 -5.22 8.36
CA ILE A 19 -18.30 -4.75 7.38
C ILE A 19 -18.57 -5.46 6.05
N GLY A 20 -19.26 -4.78 5.12
CA GLY A 20 -19.65 -5.37 3.84
C GLY A 20 -20.62 -6.55 3.99
N SER A 21 -20.15 -7.76 3.64
CA SER A 21 -20.84 -9.04 3.83
C SER A 21 -20.46 -9.76 5.13
N LEU A 22 -19.56 -9.19 5.94
CA LEU A 22 -18.98 -9.83 7.11
C LEU A 22 -19.48 -9.22 8.42
N MET A 23 -19.50 -10.04 9.46
CA MET A 23 -19.61 -9.66 10.86
C MET A 23 -18.25 -9.81 11.54
N LEU A 24 -17.70 -8.70 12.03
CA LEU A 24 -16.54 -8.71 12.91
C LEU A 24 -17.01 -8.78 14.35
N ARG A 25 -16.50 -9.73 15.13
CA ARG A 25 -16.75 -9.85 16.56
C ARG A 25 -15.44 -9.76 17.34
N ARG A 26 -15.42 -8.96 18.39
CA ARG A 26 -14.35 -8.92 19.40
C ARG A 26 -14.74 -9.72 20.64
N SER A 27 -13.81 -10.49 21.20
CA SER A 27 -13.97 -11.17 22.50
C SER A 27 -12.74 -11.00 23.37
N SER A 28 -12.95 -10.77 24.68
CA SER A 28 -11.89 -10.67 25.69
C SER A 28 -11.38 -12.03 26.18
N PHE A 29 -12.00 -13.12 25.75
CA PHE A 29 -11.59 -14.49 26.07
C PHE A 29 -10.80 -15.09 24.92
N ALA A 30 -9.83 -15.94 25.24
CA ALA A 30 -9.09 -16.73 24.28
C ALA A 30 -10.06 -17.55 23.41
N SER A 31 -9.86 -17.50 22.10
CA SER A 31 -10.61 -18.30 21.13
C SER A 31 -9.65 -18.92 20.14
N ASP A 32 -9.73 -20.24 19.98
CA ASP A 32 -8.96 -20.97 18.95
C ASP A 32 -9.55 -20.78 17.54
N THR A 33 -10.73 -20.17 17.45
CA THR A 33 -11.41 -19.86 16.18
C THR A 33 -11.22 -18.40 15.73
N ALA A 34 -10.40 -17.64 16.47
CA ALA A 34 -10.14 -16.24 16.13
C ALA A 34 -9.43 -16.12 14.78
N THR A 35 -9.86 -15.17 13.96
CA THR A 35 -9.17 -14.81 12.72
C THR A 35 -7.80 -14.19 13.03
N TRP A 36 -7.72 -13.38 14.10
CA TRP A 36 -6.45 -12.97 14.69
C TRP A 36 -6.57 -12.69 16.19
N LYS A 37 -5.42 -12.76 16.86
CA LYS A 37 -5.24 -12.39 18.27
C LYS A 37 -4.62 -11.00 18.35
N ASP A 38 -5.15 -10.19 19.25
CA ASP A 38 -4.65 -8.86 19.56
C ASP A 38 -3.86 -8.94 20.87
N ASP A 39 -2.54 -8.87 20.78
CA ASP A 39 -1.65 -8.98 21.93
C ASP A 39 -1.54 -7.68 22.73
N GLY A 40 -2.00 -6.55 22.18
CA GLY A 40 -2.03 -5.26 22.88
C GLY A 40 -3.01 -5.25 24.06
N ASP A 41 -4.11 -6.00 23.96
CA ASP A 41 -5.13 -6.11 25.00
C ASP A 41 -5.61 -7.54 25.29
N ASN A 42 -4.89 -8.54 24.76
CA ASN A 42 -5.23 -9.97 24.83
C ASN A 42 -6.64 -10.33 24.31
N SER A 43 -7.21 -9.51 23.42
CA SER A 43 -8.49 -9.79 22.79
C SER A 43 -8.35 -10.62 21.52
N ASN A 44 -9.49 -11.12 21.04
CA ASN A 44 -9.59 -11.96 19.87
C ASN A 44 -10.61 -11.35 18.92
N TYR A 45 -10.29 -11.34 17.63
CA TYR A 45 -11.19 -10.86 16.60
C TYR A 45 -11.53 -12.01 15.65
N THR A 46 -12.82 -12.18 15.37
CA THR A 46 -13.34 -13.23 14.49
C THR A 46 -14.19 -12.61 13.40
N LEU A 47 -13.85 -12.90 12.15
CA LEU A 47 -14.66 -12.60 10.98
C LEU A 47 -15.52 -13.80 10.62
N MET A 48 -16.80 -13.55 10.36
CA MET A 48 -17.77 -14.54 9.91
C MET A 48 -18.69 -13.89 8.87
N ASP A 49 -19.38 -14.70 8.07
CA ASP A 49 -20.46 -14.17 7.23
C ASP A 49 -21.54 -13.49 8.08
N ALA A 50 -22.03 -12.35 7.61
CA ALA A 50 -23.12 -11.66 8.26
C ALA A 50 -24.41 -12.51 8.20
N PRO A 51 -25.19 -12.58 9.29
CA PRO A 51 -26.42 -13.36 9.29
C PRO A 51 -27.47 -12.77 8.34
N THR A 52 -28.39 -13.63 7.89
CA THR A 52 -29.57 -13.25 7.11
C THR A 52 -30.83 -13.52 7.94
N PRO A 53 -31.65 -12.51 8.28
CA PRO A 53 -31.53 -11.10 7.90
C PRO A 53 -30.37 -10.38 8.60
N ARG A 54 -29.85 -9.32 7.98
CA ARG A 54 -28.79 -8.48 8.56
C ARG A 54 -29.27 -7.86 9.88
N PRO A 55 -28.41 -7.76 10.91
CA PRO A 55 -28.80 -7.13 12.15
C PRO A 55 -28.98 -5.62 11.96
N PRO A 56 -29.74 -4.95 12.83
CA PRO A 56 -29.78 -3.49 12.88
C PRO A 56 -28.37 -2.91 13.11
N THR A 57 -28.08 -1.79 12.47
CA THR A 57 -26.78 -1.12 12.58
C THR A 57 -26.92 0.37 12.77
N THR A 58 -25.96 0.98 13.46
CA THR A 58 -25.73 2.43 13.51
C THR A 58 -24.41 2.79 12.85
N PRO A 59 -24.19 4.06 12.45
CA PRO A 59 -22.86 4.52 12.05
C PRO A 59 -21.80 4.20 13.11
N LEU A 60 -20.57 3.94 12.69
CA LEU A 60 -19.45 3.75 13.61
C LEU A 60 -19.23 5.04 14.43
N PRO A 61 -19.18 4.98 15.77
CA PRO A 61 -18.88 6.14 16.59
C PRO A 61 -17.49 6.71 16.27
N PRO A 62 -17.31 8.04 16.20
CA PRO A 62 -16.00 8.64 15.91
C PRO A 62 -14.89 8.25 16.91
N ASN A 63 -15.27 7.92 18.14
CA ASN A 63 -14.37 7.55 19.23
C ASN A 63 -14.57 6.09 19.66
N ASP A 64 -14.88 5.18 18.72
CA ASP A 64 -14.92 3.76 19.02
C ASP A 64 -13.52 3.31 19.54
N PRO A 65 -13.46 2.59 20.68
CA PRO A 65 -12.19 2.26 21.33
C PRO A 65 -11.39 1.18 20.59
N HIS A 66 -11.99 0.53 19.59
CA HIS A 66 -11.42 -0.62 18.90
C HIS A 66 -11.25 -0.38 17.41
N LEU A 67 -12.13 0.40 16.79
CA LEU A 67 -12.05 0.70 15.36
C LEU A 67 -11.90 2.21 15.12
N ALA A 68 -10.91 2.61 14.34
CA ALA A 68 -10.72 4.00 13.96
C ALA A 68 -10.45 4.13 12.46
N LEU A 69 -11.13 5.06 11.80
CA LEU A 69 -10.84 5.44 10.42
C LEU A 69 -9.51 6.20 10.39
N VAL A 70 -8.49 5.60 9.78
CA VAL A 70 -7.11 6.15 9.73
C VAL A 70 -6.74 6.72 8.37
N TYR A 71 -7.53 6.43 7.33
CA TYR A 71 -7.35 6.99 6.00
C TYR A 71 -8.70 7.04 5.27
N ASP A 72 -8.96 8.15 4.56
CA ASP A 72 -10.17 8.38 3.77
C ASP A 72 -9.79 9.10 2.47
N ALA A 73 -9.98 8.43 1.34
CA ALA A 73 -9.86 9.00 0.00
C ALA A 73 -11.25 9.15 -0.66
N GLY A 74 -12.22 9.55 0.14
CA GLY A 74 -13.62 9.75 -0.25
C GLY A 74 -14.27 8.45 -0.70
N ASP A 75 -14.76 8.44 -1.93
CA ASP A 75 -15.54 7.33 -2.47
C ASP A 75 -14.66 6.21 -3.08
N SER A 76 -13.33 6.31 -2.99
CA SER A 76 -12.41 5.35 -3.64
C SER A 76 -11.79 4.33 -2.70
N SER A 77 -11.42 4.75 -1.48
CA SER A 77 -10.67 3.96 -0.52
C SER A 77 -10.85 4.51 0.90
N ALA A 78 -10.99 3.62 1.87
CA ALA A 78 -10.92 3.95 3.28
C ALA A 78 -10.22 2.82 4.05
N VAL A 79 -9.50 3.18 5.11
CA VAL A 79 -8.75 2.23 5.95
C VAL A 79 -9.09 2.44 7.40
N TRP A 80 -9.42 1.35 8.08
CA TRP A 80 -9.66 1.34 9.53
C TRP A 80 -8.56 0.57 10.24
N SER A 81 -8.04 1.11 11.33
CA SER A 81 -7.33 0.29 12.32
C SER A 81 -8.36 -0.51 13.12
N ILE A 82 -8.04 -1.77 13.43
CA ILE A 82 -8.86 -2.67 14.23
C ILE A 82 -7.99 -3.23 15.35
N GLY A 83 -8.30 -2.81 16.57
CA GLY A 83 -7.47 -3.05 17.73
C GLY A 83 -6.05 -2.50 17.54
N HIS A 84 -5.07 -3.22 18.07
CA HIS A 84 -3.66 -2.87 17.97
C HIS A 84 -2.98 -3.51 16.76
N ASN A 85 -3.55 -4.58 16.21
CA ASN A 85 -2.81 -5.51 15.34
C ASN A 85 -3.34 -5.67 13.92
N ALA A 86 -4.45 -5.05 13.54
CA ALA A 86 -5.01 -5.23 12.21
C ALA A 86 -5.46 -3.91 11.56
N PHE A 87 -5.54 -3.95 10.23
CA PHE A 87 -6.23 -2.95 9.43
C PHE A 87 -7.25 -3.63 8.53
N CYS A 88 -8.34 -2.93 8.23
CA CYS A 88 -9.25 -3.25 7.14
C CYS A 88 -9.16 -2.14 6.09
N LYS A 89 -8.72 -2.50 4.88
CA LYS A 89 -8.78 -1.64 3.70
C LYS A 89 -10.06 -1.96 2.94
N VAL A 90 -10.88 -0.95 2.68
CA VAL A 90 -12.05 -1.05 1.81
C VAL A 90 -11.81 -0.17 0.61
N LYS A 91 -11.84 -0.76 -0.59
CA LYS A 91 -11.62 -0.01 -1.84
C LYS A 91 -12.63 -0.41 -2.89
N LEU A 92 -12.95 0.51 -3.79
CA LEU A 92 -13.67 0.20 -5.02
C LEU A 92 -12.83 -0.70 -5.92
N ILE A 93 -13.46 -1.71 -6.51
CA ILE A 93 -12.82 -2.60 -7.46
C ILE A 93 -12.62 -1.85 -8.77
N VAL A 94 -11.35 -1.65 -9.12
CA VAL A 94 -10.97 -1.26 -10.49
C VAL A 94 -10.90 -2.54 -11.32
N ARG A 95 -11.86 -2.73 -12.22
CA ARG A 95 -11.95 -3.97 -13.00
C ARG A 95 -10.71 -4.15 -13.87
N GLY A 96 -10.20 -5.37 -13.90
CA GLY A 96 -9.04 -5.74 -14.72
C GLY A 96 -7.69 -5.33 -14.14
N THR A 97 -7.63 -4.77 -12.94
CA THR A 97 -6.36 -4.54 -12.22
C THR A 97 -6.03 -5.68 -11.26
N THR A 98 -4.75 -5.82 -10.95
CA THR A 98 -4.25 -6.74 -9.92
C THR A 98 -4.71 -6.24 -8.55
N PRO A 99 -5.44 -7.03 -7.75
CA PRO A 99 -5.80 -6.61 -6.39
C PRO A 99 -4.58 -6.72 -5.45
N GLU A 100 -4.49 -5.85 -4.45
CA GLU A 100 -3.38 -5.85 -3.47
C GLU A 100 -3.18 -7.22 -2.80
N VAL A 101 -4.26 -8.00 -2.58
CA VAL A 101 -4.17 -9.35 -2.02
C VAL A 101 -3.31 -10.28 -2.87
N ALA A 102 -3.42 -10.24 -4.20
CA ALA A 102 -2.63 -11.09 -5.09
C ALA A 102 -1.14 -10.73 -5.02
N THR A 103 -0.83 -9.43 -4.94
CA THR A 103 0.54 -8.95 -4.76
C THR A 103 1.11 -9.38 -3.40
N LEU A 104 0.34 -9.29 -2.32
CA LEU A 104 0.77 -9.75 -0.99
C LEU A 104 1.01 -11.26 -0.97
N GLU A 105 0.14 -12.07 -1.58
CA GLU A 105 0.33 -13.51 -1.74
C GLU A 105 1.64 -13.83 -2.49
N PHE A 106 1.89 -13.12 -3.59
CA PHE A 106 3.15 -13.21 -4.32
C PHE A 106 4.35 -12.88 -3.41
N LEU A 107 4.33 -11.77 -2.67
CA LEU A 107 5.43 -11.39 -1.78
C LEU A 107 5.71 -12.42 -0.68
N HIS A 108 4.66 -12.98 -0.09
CA HIS A 108 4.79 -14.08 0.89
C HIS A 108 5.42 -15.33 0.26
N SER A 109 5.13 -15.62 -1.01
CA SER A 109 5.75 -16.73 -1.74
C SER A 109 7.24 -16.52 -2.04
N GLN A 110 7.67 -15.28 -2.21
CA GLN A 110 9.06 -14.93 -2.56
C GLN A 110 10.03 -14.91 -1.37
N ARG A 111 9.53 -14.96 -0.13
CA ARG A 111 10.35 -14.82 1.10
C ARG A 111 11.25 -13.58 1.05
N THR A 112 10.62 -12.40 1.00
CA THR A 112 11.30 -11.10 0.97
C THR A 112 12.43 -11.01 2.01
N ARG A 113 13.53 -10.34 1.64
CA ARG A 113 14.66 -10.07 2.53
C ARG A 113 14.86 -8.56 2.67
N GLY A 114 15.15 -8.13 3.90
CA GLY A 114 15.42 -6.72 4.21
C GLY A 114 14.18 -5.88 4.54
N PHE A 115 12.97 -6.44 4.41
CA PHE A 115 11.74 -5.79 4.86
C PHE A 115 10.63 -6.80 5.16
N GLU A 116 9.71 -6.40 6.03
CA GLU A 116 8.46 -7.09 6.35
C GLU A 116 7.31 -6.57 5.48
N VAL A 117 6.32 -7.43 5.24
CA VAL A 117 5.07 -7.10 4.55
C VAL A 117 3.87 -7.52 5.42
N PRO A 118 2.70 -6.86 5.29
CA PRO A 118 1.52 -7.25 6.04
C PRO A 118 1.10 -8.69 5.73
N LYS A 119 0.72 -9.44 6.77
CA LYS A 119 0.08 -10.74 6.62
C LYS A 119 -1.38 -10.54 6.22
N ILE A 120 -1.85 -11.32 5.26
CA ILE A 120 -3.27 -11.35 4.90
C ILE A 120 -4.01 -12.11 5.99
N LEU A 121 -4.99 -11.46 6.62
CA LEU A 121 -5.86 -12.06 7.65
C LEU A 121 -7.16 -12.57 7.02
N HIS A 122 -7.72 -11.79 6.10
CA HIS A 122 -8.92 -12.15 5.36
C HIS A 122 -9.09 -11.26 4.13
N TYR A 123 -9.77 -11.76 3.10
CA TYR A 123 -10.10 -11.01 1.90
C TYR A 123 -11.47 -11.44 1.38
N VAL A 124 -12.32 -10.47 1.02
CA VAL A 124 -13.61 -10.74 0.36
C VAL A 124 -13.96 -9.62 -0.61
N GLU A 125 -14.56 -9.98 -1.74
CA GLU A 125 -15.23 -9.03 -2.64
C GLU A 125 -16.74 -9.05 -2.35
N CYS A 126 -17.34 -7.86 -2.24
CA CYS A 126 -18.78 -7.72 -2.04
C CYS A 126 -19.28 -6.51 -2.83
N GLY A 127 -20.10 -6.79 -3.85
CA GLY A 127 -20.61 -5.75 -4.74
C GLY A 127 -19.50 -5.16 -5.62
N ASP A 128 -19.29 -3.86 -5.52
CA ASP A 128 -18.26 -3.09 -6.24
C ASP A 128 -17.01 -2.83 -5.40
N ARG A 129 -16.89 -3.46 -4.23
CA ARG A 129 -15.77 -3.28 -3.28
C ARG A 129 -15.08 -4.57 -2.97
N TYR A 130 -13.82 -4.45 -2.58
CA TYR A 130 -13.14 -5.48 -1.81
C TYR A 130 -12.83 -4.99 -0.41
N TYR A 131 -12.69 -5.95 0.50
CA TYR A 131 -12.37 -5.77 1.91
C TYR A 131 -11.14 -6.62 2.20
N LEU A 132 -10.01 -5.96 2.45
CA LEU A 132 -8.73 -6.61 2.72
C LEU A 132 -8.34 -6.37 4.19
N PHE A 133 -8.35 -7.43 4.98
CA PHE A 133 -7.90 -7.43 6.36
C PHE A 133 -6.45 -7.90 6.42
N ILE A 134 -5.58 -7.07 6.99
CA ILE A 134 -4.15 -7.32 7.06
C ILE A 134 -3.59 -7.04 8.46
N SER A 135 -2.48 -7.69 8.82
CA SER A 135 -1.78 -7.40 10.07
C SER A 135 -1.13 -6.01 10.01
N LYS A 136 -1.13 -5.30 11.13
CA LYS A 136 -0.29 -4.11 11.33
C LYS A 136 1.17 -4.51 11.43
N ILE A 137 2.05 -3.79 10.73
CA ILE A 137 3.48 -3.86 10.99
C ILE A 137 3.81 -2.90 12.16
N PRO A 138 4.47 -3.37 13.24
CA PRO A 138 4.82 -2.52 14.36
C PRO A 138 5.74 -1.36 13.96
N GLY A 139 5.49 -0.18 14.54
CA GLY A 139 6.29 1.01 14.31
C GLY A 139 5.46 2.21 13.86
N ARG A 140 6.14 3.15 13.19
CA ARG A 140 5.57 4.36 12.62
C ARG A 140 6.05 4.54 11.19
N THR A 141 5.34 5.34 10.40
CA THR A 141 5.79 5.63 9.03
C THR A 141 7.14 6.36 9.05
N LEU A 142 7.97 6.16 8.03
CA LEU A 142 9.20 6.92 7.84
C LEU A 142 8.89 8.42 7.75
N MET A 143 7.75 8.78 7.17
CA MET A 143 7.26 10.16 7.13
C MET A 143 7.12 10.76 8.53
N GLN A 144 6.50 10.04 9.47
CA GLN A 144 6.37 10.47 10.88
C GLN A 144 7.70 10.45 11.64
N ALA A 145 8.60 9.50 11.32
CA ALA A 145 9.89 9.38 11.98
C ALA A 145 10.87 10.46 11.54
N TRP A 146 10.84 10.84 10.25
CA TRP A 146 11.87 11.63 9.59
C TRP A 146 12.30 12.92 10.31
N PRO A 147 11.37 13.75 10.85
CA PRO A 147 11.74 14.99 11.55
C PRO A 147 12.68 14.74 12.73
N ASN A 148 12.54 13.59 13.40
CA ASN A 148 13.25 13.25 14.64
C ASN A 148 14.45 12.32 14.43
N LEU A 149 14.68 11.82 13.20
CA LEU A 149 15.83 10.99 12.90
C LEU A 149 17.12 11.81 12.87
N ASN A 150 18.18 11.29 13.49
CA ASN A 150 19.52 11.82 13.32
C ASN A 150 20.09 11.55 11.91
N ALA A 151 21.22 12.16 11.58
CA ALA A 151 21.85 12.05 10.26
C ALA A 151 22.16 10.60 9.87
N TYR A 152 22.64 9.79 10.83
CA TYR A 152 22.96 8.38 10.62
C TYR A 152 21.72 7.59 10.17
N TRP A 153 20.60 7.68 10.90
CA TRP A 153 19.39 6.92 10.56
C TRP A 153 18.74 7.38 9.26
N ARG A 154 18.78 8.68 8.95
CA ARG A 154 18.31 9.18 7.64
C ARG A 154 19.13 8.60 6.50
N GLU A 155 20.45 8.54 6.65
CA GLU A 155 21.33 7.93 5.64
C GLU A 155 21.13 6.41 5.55
N TYR A 156 20.97 5.74 6.68
CA TYR A 156 20.69 4.31 6.76
C TYR A 156 19.43 3.95 5.97
N TYR A 157 18.29 4.59 6.25
CA TYR A 157 17.02 4.25 5.58
C TYR A 157 17.05 4.60 4.09
N VAL A 158 17.71 5.69 3.69
CA VAL A 158 17.90 6.01 2.27
C VAL A 158 18.67 4.90 1.54
N LYS A 159 19.76 4.39 2.14
CA LYS A 159 20.53 3.28 1.56
C LYS A 159 19.73 1.98 1.55
N ALA A 160 19.03 1.67 2.64
CA ALA A 160 18.22 0.47 2.75
C ALA A 160 17.10 0.43 1.70
N ILE A 161 16.39 1.54 1.47
CA ILE A 161 15.33 1.62 0.45
C ILE A 161 15.90 1.47 -0.97
N MET A 162 17.08 2.02 -1.23
CA MET A 162 17.77 1.79 -2.51
C MET A 162 18.11 0.31 -2.71
N GLU A 163 18.68 -0.37 -1.71
CA GLU A 163 19.00 -1.80 -1.79
C GLU A 163 17.72 -2.64 -1.94
N ILE A 164 16.62 -2.27 -1.30
CA ILE A 164 15.32 -2.93 -1.49
C ILE A 164 14.85 -2.77 -2.94
N CYS A 165 14.92 -1.56 -3.51
CA CYS A 165 14.55 -1.35 -4.92
C CYS A 165 15.41 -2.21 -5.86
N LYS A 166 16.70 -2.35 -5.59
CA LYS A 166 17.61 -3.20 -6.35
C LYS A 166 17.24 -4.69 -6.24
N ASN A 167 16.99 -5.17 -5.03
CA ASN A 167 16.60 -6.57 -4.79
C ASN A 167 15.24 -6.91 -5.44
N LEU A 168 14.27 -6.00 -5.36
CA LEU A 168 12.99 -6.18 -6.05
C LEU A 168 13.19 -6.20 -7.57
N ALA A 169 14.08 -5.36 -8.09
CA ALA A 169 14.35 -5.28 -9.52
C ALA A 169 15.00 -6.56 -10.10
N ASP A 170 15.53 -7.46 -9.27
CA ASP A 170 16.03 -8.76 -9.70
C ASP A 170 14.90 -9.71 -10.09
N TRP A 171 13.67 -9.49 -9.62
CA TRP A 171 12.51 -10.27 -10.01
C TRP A 171 11.99 -9.77 -11.36
N LYS A 172 12.20 -10.58 -12.39
CA LYS A 172 11.88 -10.22 -13.78
C LYS A 172 10.46 -10.60 -14.15
N GLY A 173 9.86 -9.77 -15.00
CA GLY A 173 8.58 -10.01 -15.64
C GLY A 173 8.73 -9.96 -17.17
N HIS A 174 7.76 -10.53 -17.88
CA HIS A 174 7.73 -10.56 -19.34
C HIS A 174 6.86 -9.46 -19.96
N MET A 175 6.13 -8.69 -19.14
CA MET A 175 5.25 -7.62 -19.58
C MET A 175 5.06 -6.58 -18.48
N LEU A 176 4.58 -5.38 -18.85
CA LEU A 176 4.14 -4.36 -17.90
C LEU A 176 2.77 -4.74 -17.33
N ALA A 177 2.76 -5.36 -16.16
CA ALA A 177 1.55 -5.86 -15.51
C ALA A 177 1.80 -6.10 -14.02
N GLY A 178 0.75 -6.37 -13.25
CA GLY A 178 0.90 -6.90 -11.91
C GLY A 178 1.27 -8.38 -11.93
N VAL A 179 1.37 -8.97 -10.74
CA VAL A 179 1.91 -10.32 -10.55
C VAL A 179 1.06 -11.44 -11.17
N ASP A 180 -0.21 -11.17 -11.43
CA ASP A 180 -1.16 -12.10 -12.06
C ASP A 180 -1.41 -11.79 -13.56
N GLY A 181 -0.61 -10.89 -14.15
CA GLY A 181 -0.71 -10.48 -15.55
C GLY A 181 -1.80 -9.43 -15.83
N LYS A 182 -2.54 -8.99 -14.81
CA LYS A 182 -3.54 -7.91 -14.94
C LYS A 182 -2.90 -6.52 -14.90
N SER A 183 -3.71 -5.51 -15.18
CA SER A 183 -3.30 -4.11 -15.12
C SER A 183 -2.77 -3.68 -13.75
N VAL A 184 -1.96 -2.63 -13.74
CA VAL A 184 -1.50 -1.93 -12.54
C VAL A 184 -2.05 -0.50 -12.57
N PRO A 185 -2.68 0.01 -11.49
CA PRO A 185 -3.28 1.34 -11.48
C PRO A 185 -2.23 2.48 -11.34
N GLU A 186 -1.15 2.44 -12.14
CA GLU A 186 -0.08 3.44 -12.12
C GLU A 186 -0.55 4.73 -12.81
N GLN A 187 -1.07 5.66 -12.00
CA GLN A 187 -1.61 6.91 -12.50
C GLN A 187 -0.59 7.70 -13.29
N TYR A 188 0.71 7.72 -12.93
CA TYR A 188 1.74 8.54 -13.59
C TYR A 188 2.15 8.02 -14.98
N LEU A 189 1.50 6.98 -15.49
CA LEU A 189 1.59 6.54 -16.88
C LEU A 189 0.28 6.81 -17.66
N ILE A 190 -0.62 7.62 -17.12
CA ILE A 190 -1.84 8.11 -17.80
C ILE A 190 -1.73 9.61 -18.07
N LYS A 191 -1.53 10.02 -19.32
CA LYS A 191 -1.35 11.42 -19.72
C LYS A 191 -2.39 12.38 -19.09
N ASP A 192 -1.98 13.61 -18.76
CA ASP A 192 -2.88 14.58 -18.13
C ASP A 192 -4.14 14.83 -18.96
N GLY A 193 -5.29 14.86 -18.28
CA GLY A 193 -6.62 14.97 -18.91
C GLY A 193 -7.09 13.75 -19.72
N ALA A 194 -6.29 12.69 -19.87
CA ALA A 194 -6.72 11.48 -20.57
C ALA A 194 -7.67 10.61 -19.74
N ALA A 195 -8.45 9.78 -20.43
CA ALA A 195 -9.24 8.75 -19.77
C ALA A 195 -8.32 7.73 -19.07
N LYS A 196 -8.74 7.22 -17.91
CA LYS A 196 -8.01 6.20 -17.16
C LYS A 196 -8.09 4.86 -17.89
N ASP A 197 -6.98 4.47 -18.53
CA ASP A 197 -6.79 3.16 -19.14
C ASP A 197 -5.49 2.53 -18.63
N TYR A 198 -5.60 1.63 -17.67
CA TYR A 198 -4.46 0.93 -17.07
C TYR A 198 -4.09 -0.35 -17.83
N SER A 199 -4.63 -0.60 -19.03
CA SER A 199 -4.27 -1.79 -19.79
C SER A 199 -2.76 -1.88 -20.00
N PRO A 200 -2.15 -3.08 -19.93
CA PRO A 200 -0.71 -3.27 -20.17
C PRO A 200 -0.23 -2.61 -21.46
N MET A 201 -1.04 -2.66 -22.51
CA MET A 201 -0.75 -2.07 -23.80
C MET A 201 -0.64 -0.54 -23.74
N ASN A 202 -1.60 0.13 -23.07
CA ASN A 202 -1.58 1.58 -22.93
C ASN A 202 -0.40 2.05 -22.05
N LEU A 203 -0.16 1.37 -20.93
CA LEU A 203 0.96 1.70 -20.02
C LEU A 203 2.31 1.49 -20.70
N GLN A 204 2.48 0.41 -21.46
CA GLN A 204 3.71 0.15 -22.20
C GLN A 204 3.92 1.21 -23.30
N LYS A 205 2.86 1.56 -24.05
CA LYS A 205 2.92 2.62 -25.06
C LYS A 205 3.37 3.95 -24.44
N ALA A 206 2.85 4.31 -23.27
CA ALA A 206 3.29 5.50 -22.53
C ALA A 206 4.79 5.43 -22.21
N CYS A 207 5.28 4.30 -21.69
CA CYS A 207 6.70 4.11 -21.42
C CYS A 207 7.58 4.23 -22.68
N GLU A 208 7.14 3.68 -23.81
CA GLU A 208 7.83 3.77 -25.10
C GLU A 208 7.86 5.21 -25.64
N GLU A 209 6.75 5.95 -25.54
CA GLU A 209 6.66 7.37 -25.92
C GLU A 209 7.57 8.27 -25.05
N ILE A 210 7.74 7.93 -23.77
CA ILE A 210 8.72 8.58 -22.88
C ILE A 210 10.18 8.21 -23.24
N GLY A 211 10.37 7.12 -24.00
CA GLY A 211 11.68 6.63 -24.44
C GLY A 211 12.31 5.57 -23.52
N MET A 212 11.52 4.91 -22.69
CA MET A 212 12.01 3.83 -21.81
C MET A 212 12.23 2.53 -22.59
N ASP A 213 13.25 1.77 -22.18
CA ASP A 213 13.45 0.41 -22.66
C ASP A 213 12.39 -0.54 -22.07
N CYS A 214 11.45 -0.97 -22.91
CA CYS A 214 10.39 -1.92 -22.58
C CYS A 214 10.71 -3.36 -23.01
N SER A 215 11.97 -3.68 -23.31
CA SER A 215 12.41 -5.05 -23.64
C SER A 215 12.47 -5.97 -22.42
N ASN A 216 12.62 -5.39 -21.22
CA ASN A 216 12.73 -6.12 -19.96
C ASN A 216 11.96 -5.40 -18.86
N PHE A 217 11.22 -6.16 -18.04
CA PHE A 217 10.46 -5.61 -16.92
C PHE A 217 10.97 -6.15 -15.60
N VAL A 218 10.95 -5.30 -14.57
CA VAL A 218 11.44 -5.59 -13.23
C VAL A 218 10.34 -5.30 -12.21
N PHE A 219 10.27 -6.10 -11.15
CA PHE A 219 9.28 -5.90 -10.11
C PHE A 219 9.60 -4.65 -9.28
N TYR A 220 8.62 -3.80 -9.07
CA TYR A 220 8.75 -2.54 -8.34
C TYR A 220 7.43 -2.18 -7.64
N HIS A 221 7.54 -1.53 -6.48
CA HIS A 221 6.40 -1.09 -5.66
C HIS A 221 5.57 0.03 -6.31
N ALA A 222 6.19 0.88 -7.14
CA ALA A 222 5.61 2.07 -7.79
C ALA A 222 5.07 3.19 -6.88
N ASP A 223 4.73 2.92 -5.62
CA ASP A 223 4.35 3.94 -4.62
C ASP A 223 5.18 3.87 -3.33
N LEU A 224 6.49 3.71 -3.44
CA LEU A 224 7.40 3.54 -2.29
C LEU A 224 7.73 4.86 -1.57
N GLY A 225 6.71 5.64 -1.24
CA GLY A 225 6.82 6.91 -0.50
C GLY A 225 7.09 6.71 0.99
N PRO A 226 7.45 7.76 1.74
CA PRO A 226 7.80 7.62 3.16
C PRO A 226 6.57 7.31 4.04
N GLY A 227 5.35 7.52 3.53
CA GLY A 227 4.11 7.06 4.18
C GLY A 227 3.90 5.54 4.12
N ASN A 228 4.50 4.88 3.13
CA ASN A 228 4.35 3.44 2.88
C ASN A 228 5.52 2.61 3.43
N ILE A 229 6.47 3.26 4.10
CA ILE A 229 7.62 2.64 4.75
C ILE A 229 7.39 2.72 6.26
N ILE A 230 7.36 1.59 6.96
CA ILE A 230 7.27 1.50 8.41
C ILE A 230 8.66 1.29 8.99
N VAL A 231 9.00 2.05 10.02
CA VAL A 231 10.27 1.96 10.76
C VAL A 231 10.00 1.87 12.25
N GLU A 232 11.01 1.44 13.00
CA GLU A 232 10.95 1.37 14.47
C GLU A 232 10.58 2.74 15.08
N ASN A 233 9.78 2.73 16.15
CA ASN A 233 9.47 3.95 16.90
C ASN A 233 10.76 4.64 17.37
N ASP A 234 11.64 3.85 17.99
CA ASP A 234 13.01 4.22 18.33
C ASP A 234 13.97 3.31 17.55
N PRO A 235 14.66 3.84 16.53
CA PRO A 235 15.56 3.04 15.70
C PRO A 235 16.67 2.35 16.51
N LYS A 236 16.77 1.03 16.37
CA LYS A 236 17.77 0.16 17.01
C LYS A 236 18.39 -0.80 16.00
N SER A 237 17.55 -1.53 15.28
CA SER A 237 17.96 -2.54 14.31
C SER A 237 17.93 -2.00 12.87
N GLY A 238 17.14 -0.96 12.63
CA GLY A 238 16.87 -0.48 11.28
C GLY A 238 15.85 -1.34 10.53
N ALA A 239 15.00 -2.08 11.25
CA ALA A 239 13.93 -2.87 10.67
C ALA A 239 12.99 -2.00 9.82
N ILE A 240 12.57 -2.55 8.68
CA ILE A 240 11.71 -1.89 7.70
C ILE A 240 10.50 -2.78 7.45
N GLY A 241 9.31 -2.17 7.48
CA GLY A 241 8.10 -2.71 6.86
C GLY A 241 7.74 -1.92 5.62
N ILE A 242 7.13 -2.57 4.64
CA ILE A 242 6.58 -1.89 3.45
C ILE A 242 5.11 -2.29 3.30
N ILE A 243 4.25 -1.28 3.12
CA ILE A 243 2.80 -1.44 3.01
C ILE A 243 2.29 -0.80 1.72
N ASP A 244 1.03 -1.08 1.38
CA ASP A 244 0.32 -0.49 0.23
C ASP A 244 0.86 -0.90 -1.14
N TRP A 245 0.84 -2.22 -1.36
CA TRP A 245 1.38 -2.89 -2.54
C TRP A 245 0.42 -2.89 -3.75
N GLU A 246 -0.61 -2.07 -3.75
CA GLU A 246 -1.67 -2.09 -4.78
C GLU A 246 -1.20 -1.64 -6.17
N THR A 247 -0.16 -0.80 -6.21
CA THR A 247 0.42 -0.29 -7.47
C THR A 247 1.68 -1.05 -7.85
N ALA A 248 2.03 -2.11 -7.11
CA ALA A 248 3.22 -2.88 -7.41
C ALA A 248 3.01 -3.84 -8.58
N GLY A 249 4.07 -4.07 -9.34
CA GLY A 249 4.04 -4.89 -10.53
C GLY A 249 5.37 -4.85 -11.25
N TYR A 250 5.37 -5.31 -12.49
CA TYR A 250 6.51 -5.31 -13.39
C TYR A 250 6.50 -4.04 -14.25
N PHE A 251 7.61 -3.30 -14.25
CA PHE A 251 7.77 -2.04 -14.96
C PHE A 251 9.11 -2.00 -15.71
N PRO A 252 9.27 -1.14 -16.73
CA PRO A 252 10.58 -0.84 -17.28
C PRO A 252 11.53 -0.43 -16.16
N ARG A 253 12.79 -0.88 -16.20
CA ARG A 253 13.77 -0.61 -15.13
C ARG A 253 13.94 0.89 -14.85
N GLY A 254 13.90 1.71 -15.89
CA GLY A 254 13.96 3.17 -15.76
C GLY A 254 12.81 3.79 -14.96
N TRP A 255 11.66 3.10 -14.84
CA TRP A 255 10.53 3.59 -14.04
C TRP A 255 10.88 3.70 -12.56
N VAL A 256 11.69 2.78 -12.02
CA VAL A 256 12.05 2.71 -10.60
C VAL A 256 12.64 4.03 -10.11
N ARG A 257 13.67 4.55 -10.77
CA ARG A 257 14.31 5.83 -10.40
C ARG A 257 13.49 7.03 -10.84
N THR A 258 12.90 6.98 -12.04
CA THR A 258 12.05 8.06 -12.56
C THR A 258 10.95 8.41 -11.58
N LYS A 259 10.32 7.40 -10.97
CA LYS A 259 9.21 7.56 -10.04
C LYS A 259 9.58 8.37 -8.79
N PHE A 260 10.76 8.14 -8.20
CA PHE A 260 11.30 8.96 -7.10
C PHE A 260 11.53 10.43 -7.49
N ARG A 261 11.67 10.74 -8.79
CA ARG A 261 11.87 12.12 -9.27
C ARG A 261 10.56 12.86 -9.57
N ILE A 262 9.50 12.16 -9.95
CA ILE A 262 8.25 12.78 -10.42
C ILE A 262 7.08 12.68 -9.43
N SER A 263 7.04 11.65 -8.57
CA SER A 263 5.88 11.40 -7.71
C SER A 263 5.87 12.31 -6.48
N SER A 264 4.74 12.97 -6.24
CA SER A 264 4.53 13.77 -5.02
C SER A 264 4.25 12.89 -3.80
N GLY A 265 3.74 11.67 -4.00
CA GLY A 265 3.60 10.65 -2.93
C GLY A 265 4.95 10.24 -2.33
N MET A 266 6.04 10.52 -3.04
CA MET A 266 7.41 10.34 -2.55
C MET A 266 7.89 11.53 -1.72
N ASN A 267 7.12 12.59 -1.49
CA ASN A 267 7.55 13.70 -0.63
C ASN A 267 7.40 13.35 0.85
N LEU A 268 8.20 13.99 1.70
CA LEU A 268 7.94 14.07 3.13
C LEU A 268 6.75 15.01 3.41
N GLY A 269 6.26 14.98 4.64
CA GLY A 269 5.23 15.88 5.12
C GLY A 269 5.58 17.37 4.93
N ALA A 270 4.55 18.20 4.79
CA ALA A 270 4.68 19.64 4.57
C ALA A 270 5.34 20.40 5.73
N ASP A 271 5.45 19.76 6.89
CA ASP A 271 6.13 20.25 8.10
C ASP A 271 7.67 20.19 7.99
N VAL A 272 8.22 19.50 6.99
CA VAL A 272 9.66 19.39 6.77
C VAL A 272 10.15 20.48 5.81
N THR A 273 11.25 21.15 6.17
CA THR A 273 11.87 22.24 5.36
C THR A 273 12.20 21.83 3.92
N GLU A 274 12.63 20.59 3.71
CA GLU A 274 13.02 20.05 2.41
C GLU A 274 12.20 18.79 2.08
N PRO A 275 10.95 18.92 1.61
CA PRO A 275 10.04 17.78 1.41
C PRO A 275 10.57 16.74 0.42
N THR A 276 11.41 17.15 -0.52
CA THR A 276 11.98 16.27 -1.55
C THR A 276 13.33 15.66 -1.16
N SER A 277 13.90 16.06 -0.01
CA SER A 277 15.29 15.73 0.35
C SER A 277 15.59 14.24 0.37
N TRP A 278 14.70 13.42 0.95
CA TRP A 278 14.93 11.98 1.05
C TRP A 278 14.85 11.30 -0.33
N ARG A 279 13.77 11.52 -1.10
CA ARG A 279 13.60 10.96 -2.45
C ARG A 279 14.71 11.41 -3.40
N SER A 280 15.22 12.64 -3.22
CA SER A 280 16.39 13.15 -3.95
C SER A 280 17.66 12.37 -3.63
N LYS A 281 17.85 11.91 -2.40
CA LYS A 281 18.99 11.03 -2.04
C LYS A 281 18.80 9.61 -2.57
N VAL A 282 17.60 9.03 -2.43
CA VAL A 282 17.31 7.67 -2.93
C VAL A 282 17.52 7.59 -4.44
N GLN A 283 16.97 8.54 -5.22
CA GLN A 283 17.13 8.54 -6.67
C GLN A 283 18.59 8.73 -7.13
N LYS A 284 19.42 9.47 -6.36
CA LYS A 284 20.86 9.61 -6.66
C LYS A 284 21.57 8.26 -6.49
N LEU A 285 21.33 7.56 -5.38
CA LEU A 285 21.92 6.24 -5.15
C LEU A 285 21.44 5.22 -6.19
N LEU A 286 20.17 5.26 -6.60
CA LEU A 286 19.67 4.44 -7.71
C LEU A 286 20.41 4.76 -9.02
N GLY A 287 20.68 6.05 -9.30
CA GLY A 287 21.51 6.47 -10.42
C GLY A 287 22.93 5.92 -10.37
N ASP A 288 23.55 5.90 -9.19
CA ASP A 288 24.88 5.31 -8.97
C ASP A 288 24.88 3.78 -9.19
N GLN A 289 23.73 3.12 -8.99
CA GLN A 289 23.51 1.71 -9.36
C GLN A 289 23.06 1.54 -10.84
N GLY A 290 23.14 2.59 -11.64
CA GLY A 290 22.85 2.58 -13.07
C GLY A 290 21.37 2.58 -13.44
N PHE A 291 20.44 2.86 -12.52
CA PHE A 291 19.02 3.01 -12.88
C PHE A 291 18.84 4.27 -13.73
N GLU A 292 18.16 4.10 -14.86
CA GLU A 292 17.90 5.15 -15.85
C GLU A 292 16.90 6.17 -15.32
N ASP A 293 16.94 7.38 -15.88
CA ASP A 293 16.13 8.49 -15.43
C ASP A 293 15.49 9.19 -16.62
N TYR A 294 14.17 9.17 -16.62
CA TYR A 294 13.34 9.71 -17.69
C TYR A 294 12.46 10.86 -17.19
N SER A 295 12.75 11.47 -16.04
CA SER A 295 11.85 12.49 -15.46
C SER A 295 11.61 13.67 -16.39
N ASN A 296 12.62 14.09 -17.15
CA ASN A 296 12.52 15.21 -18.09
C ASN A 296 11.65 14.84 -19.30
N ALA A 297 11.87 13.66 -19.87
CA ALA A 297 11.05 13.16 -20.97
C ALA A 297 9.61 12.91 -20.53
N TRP A 298 9.41 12.36 -19.32
CA TRP A 298 8.11 12.21 -18.70
C TRP A 298 7.40 13.57 -18.54
N GLN A 299 8.10 14.60 -18.06
CA GLN A 299 7.49 15.92 -17.89
C GLN A 299 7.04 16.54 -19.23
N LEU A 300 7.79 16.32 -20.30
CA LEU A 300 7.41 16.76 -21.66
C LEU A 300 6.25 15.94 -22.24
N TRP A 301 6.19 14.66 -21.91
CA TRP A 301 5.14 13.75 -22.39
C TRP A 301 3.81 13.91 -21.62
N TRP A 302 3.90 14.19 -20.32
CA TRP A 302 2.76 14.21 -19.39
C TRP A 302 1.81 15.38 -19.63
N TYR A 303 2.38 16.56 -19.89
CA TYR A 303 1.65 17.77 -20.26
C TYR A 303 1.32 17.80 -21.76
#